data_AF-A0AAV7C777-F1
#
_entry.id   AF-A0AAV7C777-F1
#
_cell.length_a   1.000
_cell.length_b   1.000
_cell.length_c   1.000
_cell.angle_alpha   90.00
_cell.angle_beta   90.00
_cell.angle_gamma   90.00
#
_symmetry.space_group_name_H-M   'P 1'
#
loop_
_entity.id
_entity.type
_entity.pdbx_description
1 polymer ?
#
loop_
_entity_poly.entity_id
_entity_poly.type
_entity_poly.pdbx_seq_one_letter_code
_entity_poly.pdbx_strand_id
1 'polypeptide(L)'
;MRKVLDKVYDDVRVVDVLDSEDSAHLALMERPELGVTLTKLHCWTLIEYTKCVFMDADTMVLQNIDDLFEREELSAAPDPGWPDCFNSGVFVFQPSIKTYNQLLQLATEKGSFDGGDQGLLNTFFNTWATKDIHKHLPFIYNLSSISIYSYLPAFKAFGANAKVVHFLGKVKPWNYTYDSTTKTVKGDAHDQTLIHPEFLNLWWEIYTSRILTLLTEHGVVKDTSTGLKAEEVTEAVSHMCIAAAAPPPSPPSISSEERRERWEQGQVDYMGADSYDNIKKKLDAYLQ
;
A
#
# COMPACT_ATOMS: atom_id res chain seq x y z
N MET A 1 -19.47 5.64 3.38
CA MET A 1 -18.24 6.00 2.63
C MET A 1 -18.49 6.66 1.29
N ARG A 2 -19.12 6.01 0.29
CA ARG A 2 -19.25 6.60 -1.07
C ARG A 2 -19.77 8.05 -1.10
N LYS A 3 -20.86 8.34 -0.39
CA LYS A 3 -21.41 9.71 -0.27
C LYS A 3 -20.41 10.75 0.27
N VAL A 4 -19.46 10.32 1.09
CA VAL A 4 -18.40 11.18 1.63
C VAL A 4 -17.27 11.35 0.60
N LEU A 5 -16.94 10.30 -0.17
CA LEU A 5 -16.03 10.42 -1.31
C LEU A 5 -16.57 11.44 -2.33
N ASP A 6 -17.87 11.43 -2.62
CA ASP A 6 -18.53 12.40 -3.51
C ASP A 6 -18.46 13.87 -3.00
N LYS A 7 -18.05 14.09 -1.74
CA LYS A 7 -17.82 15.43 -1.17
C LYS A 7 -16.36 15.87 -1.25
N VAL A 8 -15.44 14.93 -1.43
CA VAL A 8 -13.99 15.16 -1.40
C VAL A 8 -13.40 15.12 -2.81
N TYR A 9 -13.89 14.21 -3.66
CA TYR A 9 -13.43 14.02 -5.03
C TYR A 9 -14.43 14.59 -6.03
N ASP A 10 -13.92 15.14 -7.13
CA ASP A 10 -14.75 15.69 -8.22
C ASP A 10 -15.48 14.59 -9.02
N ASP A 11 -14.86 13.41 -9.14
CA ASP A 11 -15.43 12.24 -9.82
C ASP A 11 -15.16 10.96 -9.00
N VAL A 12 -16.20 10.15 -8.79
CA VAL A 12 -16.13 8.88 -8.04
C VAL A 12 -16.68 7.76 -8.91
N ARG A 13 -15.76 6.99 -9.48
CA ARG A 13 -16.10 5.87 -10.37
C ARG A 13 -16.17 4.55 -9.62
N VAL A 14 -17.28 3.87 -9.81
CA VAL A 14 -17.38 2.45 -9.48
C VAL A 14 -16.73 1.71 -10.63
N VAL A 15 -15.70 0.95 -10.30
CA VAL A 15 -15.07 0.00 -11.23
C VAL A 15 -15.45 -1.38 -10.76
N ASP A 16 -15.73 -2.27 -11.70
CA ASP A 16 -15.87 -3.67 -11.36
C ASP A 16 -14.51 -4.15 -10.88
N VAL A 17 -14.47 -4.66 -9.65
CA VAL A 17 -13.39 -5.55 -9.25
C VAL A 17 -13.43 -6.62 -10.31
N LEU A 18 -12.32 -6.87 -11.02
CA LEU A 18 -12.32 -7.81 -12.14
C LEU A 18 -12.65 -9.23 -11.61
N ASP A 19 -13.94 -9.50 -11.49
CA ASP A 19 -14.60 -10.67 -10.93
C ASP A 19 -15.75 -11.05 -11.87
N SER A 20 -15.41 -11.95 -12.80
CA SER A 20 -16.24 -13.06 -13.29
C SER A 20 -17.63 -12.88 -13.92
N GLU A 21 -17.86 -11.89 -14.81
CA GLU A 21 -18.98 -11.99 -15.79
C GLU A 21 -18.63 -11.77 -17.27
N ASP A 22 -17.42 -11.33 -17.61
CA ASP A 22 -16.98 -11.27 -19.00
C ASP A 22 -16.30 -12.58 -19.40
N SER A 23 -16.78 -13.24 -20.45
CA SER A 23 -16.27 -14.54 -20.93
C SER A 23 -14.77 -14.55 -21.28
N ALA A 24 -14.13 -13.40 -21.47
CA ALA A 24 -12.67 -13.27 -21.58
C ALA A 24 -11.93 -13.27 -20.22
N HIS A 25 -12.60 -12.91 -19.13
CA HIS A 25 -12.08 -12.86 -17.75
C HIS A 25 -11.97 -14.23 -17.06
N LEU A 26 -12.58 -15.28 -17.61
CA LEU A 26 -12.48 -16.64 -17.04
C LEU A 26 -11.05 -17.21 -17.05
N ALA A 27 -10.16 -16.72 -17.92
CA ALA A 27 -8.74 -17.10 -17.92
C ALA A 27 -7.95 -16.48 -16.76
N LEU A 28 -8.48 -15.41 -16.15
CA LEU A 28 -7.89 -14.71 -15.01
C LEU A 28 -8.08 -15.48 -13.69
N MET A 29 -9.08 -16.39 -13.63
CA MET A 29 -9.53 -17.09 -12.42
C MET A 29 -8.61 -18.23 -11.95
N GLU A 30 -7.45 -18.46 -12.58
CA GLU A 30 -6.44 -19.37 -12.02
C GLU A 30 -5.50 -18.67 -11.00
N ARG A 31 -5.65 -17.35 -10.76
CA ARG A 31 -4.75 -16.55 -9.91
C ARG A 31 -5.48 -15.48 -9.06
N PRO A 32 -6.18 -15.87 -7.99
CA PRO A 32 -6.99 -14.97 -7.14
C PRO A 32 -6.17 -13.86 -6.46
N GLU A 33 -4.85 -14.00 -6.35
CA GLU A 33 -3.95 -12.97 -5.82
C GLU A 33 -3.89 -11.69 -6.67
N LEU A 34 -4.28 -11.76 -7.95
CA LEU A 34 -4.20 -10.63 -8.89
C LEU A 34 -5.42 -9.68 -8.85
N GLY A 35 -6.47 -9.99 -8.09
CA GLY A 35 -7.74 -9.23 -8.15
C GLY A 35 -7.61 -7.73 -7.78
N VAL A 36 -6.84 -7.42 -6.74
CA VAL A 36 -6.63 -6.03 -6.28
C VAL A 36 -5.74 -5.25 -7.26
N THR A 37 -4.68 -5.90 -7.74
CA THR A 37 -3.75 -5.41 -8.78
C THR A 37 -4.46 -4.93 -10.03
N LEU A 38 -5.46 -5.70 -10.48
CA LEU A 38 -6.15 -5.43 -11.73
C LEU A 38 -7.15 -4.29 -11.65
N THR A 39 -7.75 -4.08 -10.47
CA THR A 39 -8.66 -2.96 -10.24
C THR A 39 -7.95 -1.63 -10.44
N LYS A 40 -6.69 -1.52 -10.01
CA LYS A 40 -5.85 -0.33 -10.20
C LYS A 40 -5.61 0.02 -11.67
N LEU A 41 -5.56 -0.97 -12.57
CA LEU A 41 -5.32 -0.74 -14.00
C LEU A 41 -6.45 0.05 -14.67
N HIS A 42 -7.66 0.06 -14.09
CA HIS A 42 -8.74 0.90 -14.59
C HIS A 42 -8.41 2.40 -14.57
N CYS A 43 -7.36 2.85 -13.87
CA CYS A 43 -6.90 4.23 -13.99
C CYS A 43 -6.53 4.60 -15.44
N TRP A 44 -6.06 3.65 -16.27
CA TRP A 44 -5.81 3.88 -17.69
C TRP A 44 -7.08 4.01 -18.55
N THR A 45 -8.27 3.71 -18.02
CA THR A 45 -9.53 3.89 -18.78
C THR A 45 -10.13 5.29 -18.63
N LEU A 46 -9.54 6.15 -17.80
CA LEU A 46 -9.97 7.54 -17.54
C LEU A 46 -9.63 8.51 -18.69
N ILE A 47 -10.05 8.16 -19.92
CA ILE A 47 -9.66 8.83 -21.17
C ILE A 47 -10.19 10.26 -21.34
N GLU A 48 -11.05 10.73 -20.44
CA GLU A 48 -11.41 12.15 -20.33
C GLU A 48 -10.24 13.03 -19.85
N TYR A 49 -9.22 12.44 -19.22
CA TYR A 49 -7.99 13.14 -18.82
C TYR A 49 -6.85 12.84 -19.80
N THR A 50 -6.04 13.86 -20.08
CA THR A 50 -4.86 13.74 -20.96
C THR A 50 -3.63 13.20 -20.23
N LYS A 51 -3.57 13.37 -18.90
CA LYS A 51 -2.49 12.93 -18.02
C LYS A 51 -3.01 12.88 -16.59
N CYS A 52 -2.59 11.87 -15.84
CA CYS A 52 -2.95 11.70 -14.44
C CYS A 52 -1.71 11.40 -13.59
N VAL A 53 -1.79 11.74 -12.31
CA VAL A 53 -0.89 11.22 -11.28
C VAL A 53 -1.70 10.22 -10.47
N PHE A 54 -1.33 8.95 -10.56
CA PHE A 54 -1.88 7.92 -9.68
C PHE A 54 -1.23 8.04 -8.30
N MET A 55 -2.01 7.88 -7.24
CA MET A 55 -1.55 7.83 -5.85
C MET A 55 -2.32 6.73 -5.10
N ASP A 56 -1.61 5.81 -4.43
CA ASP A 56 -2.25 4.81 -3.56
C ASP A 56 -2.96 5.52 -2.37
N ALA A 57 -4.03 4.90 -1.86
CA ALA A 57 -4.88 5.48 -0.82
C ALA A 57 -4.18 5.63 0.55
N ASP A 58 -3.03 4.99 0.74
CA ASP A 58 -2.14 5.10 1.88
C ASP A 58 -0.95 6.03 1.62
N THR A 59 -1.12 6.99 0.71
CA THR A 59 -0.21 8.13 0.54
C THR A 59 -0.79 9.39 1.17
N MET A 60 0.08 10.33 1.54
CA MET A 60 -0.31 11.64 2.07
C MET A 60 0.59 12.73 1.49
N VAL A 61 -0.05 13.74 0.90
CA VAL A 61 0.61 14.92 0.32
C VAL A 61 0.96 15.91 1.44
N LEU A 62 2.22 16.33 1.50
CA LEU A 62 2.75 17.31 2.45
C LEU A 62 2.92 18.71 1.84
N GLN A 63 3.14 18.77 0.52
CA GLN A 63 3.40 20.00 -0.23
C GLN A 63 2.77 19.89 -1.62
N ASN A 64 2.61 21.01 -2.32
CA ASN A 64 2.12 21.01 -3.70
C ASN A 64 2.99 20.10 -4.61
N ILE A 65 2.33 19.25 -5.40
CA ILE A 65 2.96 18.29 -6.31
C ILE A 65 2.48 18.42 -7.76
N ASP A 66 1.83 19.53 -8.12
CA ASP A 66 1.31 19.74 -9.48
C ASP A 66 2.42 19.78 -10.55
N ASP A 67 3.66 20.03 -10.13
CA ASP A 67 4.84 19.93 -10.99
C ASP A 67 5.08 18.50 -11.52
N LEU A 68 4.45 17.47 -10.93
CA LEU A 68 4.43 16.12 -11.50
C LEU A 68 3.73 16.06 -12.87
N PHE A 69 2.78 16.96 -13.16
CA PHE A 69 2.12 17.00 -14.47
C PHE A 69 3.04 17.47 -15.60
N GLU A 70 4.25 17.94 -15.30
CA GLU A 70 5.29 18.22 -16.29
C GLU A 70 5.97 16.93 -16.81
N ARG A 71 5.81 15.81 -16.10
CA ARG A 71 6.46 14.53 -16.42
C ARG A 71 5.70 13.74 -17.49
N GLU A 72 6.36 12.76 -18.10
CA GLU A 72 5.79 11.87 -19.11
C GLU A 72 5.48 10.47 -18.57
N GLU A 73 4.71 9.67 -19.30
CA GLU A 73 4.49 8.27 -18.96
C GLU A 73 5.74 7.41 -19.27
N LEU A 74 6.16 6.46 -18.43
CA LEU A 74 5.78 6.26 -17.03
C LEU A 74 6.85 6.93 -16.18
N SER A 75 6.47 7.90 -15.34
CA SER A 75 7.38 8.50 -14.36
C SER A 75 7.00 8.09 -12.95
N ALA A 76 7.93 7.52 -12.20
CA ALA A 76 7.70 7.01 -10.85
C ALA A 76 8.99 7.15 -10.01
N ALA A 77 8.87 7.04 -8.69
CA ALA A 77 10.02 7.07 -7.79
C ALA A 77 10.62 5.66 -7.62
N PRO A 78 11.93 5.52 -7.32
CA PRO A 78 12.53 4.22 -7.06
C PRO A 78 11.91 3.53 -5.86
N ASP A 79 11.78 2.20 -5.94
CA ASP A 79 11.42 1.38 -4.79
C ASP A 79 12.59 1.31 -3.79
N PRO A 80 12.34 1.50 -2.48
CA PRO A 80 13.40 1.48 -1.48
C PRO A 80 14.03 0.09 -1.26
N GLY A 81 13.32 -0.99 -1.61
CA GLY A 81 13.81 -2.36 -1.49
C GLY A 81 14.68 -2.75 -2.68
N TRP A 82 14.16 -2.60 -3.90
CA TRP A 82 14.88 -2.90 -5.14
C TRP A 82 14.88 -1.69 -6.09
N PRO A 83 15.92 -0.84 -6.08
CA PRO A 83 15.88 0.49 -6.73
C PRO A 83 15.88 0.48 -8.27
N ASP A 84 16.14 -0.67 -8.90
CA ASP A 84 15.94 -0.86 -10.34
C ASP A 84 14.46 -1.10 -10.70
N CYS A 85 13.60 -1.28 -9.70
CA CYS A 85 12.16 -1.20 -9.84
C CYS A 85 11.66 0.16 -9.34
N PHE A 86 10.65 0.70 -9.99
CA PHE A 86 9.92 1.83 -9.43
C PHE A 86 8.85 1.35 -8.44
N ASN A 87 8.58 2.19 -7.43
CA ASN A 87 7.45 2.00 -6.55
C ASN A 87 6.17 2.46 -7.26
N SER A 88 5.16 1.59 -7.28
CA SER A 88 3.90 1.84 -7.99
C SER A 88 2.89 2.69 -7.20
N GLY A 89 3.22 3.15 -6.00
CA GLY A 89 2.30 3.91 -5.16
C GLY A 89 2.12 5.36 -5.59
N VAL A 90 3.06 5.93 -6.34
CA VAL A 90 2.91 7.24 -6.98
C VAL A 90 3.56 7.19 -8.36
N PHE A 91 2.77 7.44 -9.41
CA PHE A 91 3.30 7.51 -10.77
C PHE A 91 2.48 8.42 -11.69
N VAL A 92 3.16 8.98 -12.69
CA VAL A 92 2.57 9.80 -13.75
C VAL A 92 2.35 8.93 -14.98
N PHE A 93 1.13 8.96 -15.51
CA PHE A 93 0.72 8.16 -16.66
C PHE A 93 -0.24 8.91 -17.58
N GLN A 94 -0.49 8.35 -18.76
CA GLN A 94 -1.47 8.87 -19.73
C GLN A 94 -2.60 7.85 -19.89
N PRO A 95 -3.84 8.18 -19.50
CA PRO A 95 -4.98 7.32 -19.74
C PRO A 95 -5.09 6.96 -21.23
N SER A 96 -5.26 5.66 -21.51
CA SER A 96 -5.21 5.08 -22.84
C SER A 96 -5.82 3.69 -22.80
N ILE A 97 -6.93 3.49 -23.52
CA ILE A 97 -7.56 2.16 -23.69
C ILE A 97 -6.57 1.17 -24.31
N LYS A 98 -5.68 1.64 -25.19
CA LYS A 98 -4.63 0.80 -25.77
C LYS A 98 -3.67 0.29 -24.69
N THR A 99 -3.16 1.18 -23.85
CA THR A 99 -2.22 0.83 -22.76
C THR A 99 -2.90 -0.08 -21.75
N TYR A 100 -4.15 0.22 -21.37
CA TYR A 100 -4.98 -0.64 -20.52
C TYR A 100 -5.09 -2.08 -21.06
N ASN A 101 -5.48 -2.24 -22.34
CA ASN A 101 -5.61 -3.56 -22.94
C ASN A 101 -4.28 -4.32 -23.00
N GLN A 102 -3.17 -3.63 -23.24
CA GLN A 102 -1.84 -4.25 -23.26
C GLN A 102 -1.38 -4.67 -21.85
N LEU A 103 -1.72 -3.89 -20.81
CA LEU A 103 -1.47 -4.25 -19.41
C LEU A 103 -2.30 -5.47 -18.99
N LEU A 104 -3.58 -5.52 -19.36
CA LEU A 104 -4.43 -6.69 -19.14
C LEU A 104 -3.88 -7.93 -19.85
N GLN A 105 -3.50 -7.80 -21.12
CA GLN A 105 -2.90 -8.90 -21.87
C GLN A 105 -1.63 -9.42 -21.18
N LEU A 106 -0.74 -8.52 -20.74
CA LEU A 106 0.46 -8.91 -20.00
C LEU A 106 0.12 -9.63 -18.69
N ALA A 107 -0.88 -9.15 -17.96
CA ALA A 107 -1.34 -9.76 -16.72
C ALA A 107 -1.88 -11.18 -16.96
N THR A 108 -2.63 -11.39 -18.04
CA THR A 108 -3.13 -12.72 -18.42
C THR A 108 -2.00 -13.65 -18.86
N GLU A 109 -1.05 -13.16 -19.66
CA GLU A 109 0.02 -14.00 -20.23
C GLU A 109 1.13 -14.34 -19.22
N LYS A 110 1.50 -13.40 -18.35
CA LYS A 110 2.67 -13.52 -17.47
C LYS A 110 2.36 -13.35 -16.00
N GLY A 111 1.23 -12.74 -15.65
CA GLY A 111 0.94 -12.30 -14.29
C GLY A 111 1.89 -11.21 -13.81
N SER A 112 2.01 -11.09 -12.48
CA SER A 112 2.98 -10.23 -11.82
C SER A 112 4.02 -11.05 -11.06
N PHE A 113 5.29 -10.64 -11.07
CA PHE A 113 6.35 -11.35 -10.34
C PHE A 113 6.23 -11.22 -8.82
N ASP A 114 5.53 -10.21 -8.31
CA ASP A 114 5.29 -10.00 -6.88
C ASP A 114 3.83 -10.26 -6.47
N GLY A 115 2.99 -10.72 -7.41
CA GLY A 115 1.54 -10.86 -7.23
C GLY A 115 0.76 -9.54 -7.17
N GLY A 116 1.45 -8.41 -7.11
CA GLY A 116 0.90 -7.06 -7.03
C GLY A 116 0.92 -6.30 -8.37
N ASP A 117 0.43 -5.06 -8.37
CA ASP A 117 0.50 -4.18 -9.54
C ASP A 117 1.92 -3.69 -9.80
N GLN A 118 2.74 -3.54 -8.77
CA GLN A 118 4.12 -3.09 -8.91
C GLN A 118 4.92 -4.01 -9.84
N GLY A 119 4.84 -5.33 -9.67
CA GLY A 119 5.57 -6.24 -10.52
C GLY A 119 5.07 -6.28 -11.97
N LEU A 120 3.76 -6.17 -12.17
CA LEU A 120 3.15 -6.09 -13.50
C LEU A 120 3.60 -4.80 -14.23
N LEU A 121 3.49 -3.66 -13.54
CA LEU A 121 3.85 -2.36 -14.09
C LEU A 121 5.35 -2.27 -14.38
N ASN A 122 6.22 -2.78 -13.50
CA ASN A 122 7.66 -2.84 -13.78
C ASN A 122 8.00 -3.77 -14.95
N THR A 123 7.25 -4.86 -15.13
CA THR A 123 7.41 -5.75 -16.29
C THR A 123 7.00 -5.05 -17.59
N PHE A 124 5.92 -4.27 -17.56
CA PHE A 124 5.41 -3.52 -18.72
C PHE A 124 6.33 -2.34 -19.08
N PHE A 125 6.67 -1.50 -18.10
CA PHE A 125 7.50 -0.31 -18.24
C PHE A 125 8.98 -0.59 -17.93
N ASN A 126 9.50 -1.72 -18.41
CA ASN A 126 10.82 -2.26 -18.06
C ASN A 126 12.03 -1.40 -18.48
N THR A 127 11.83 -0.35 -19.27
CA THR A 127 12.88 0.60 -19.62
C THR A 127 13.08 1.72 -18.59
N TRP A 128 12.23 1.80 -17.55
CA TRP A 128 12.24 2.87 -16.56
C TRP A 128 13.63 3.05 -15.91
N ALA A 129 14.27 1.96 -15.48
CA ALA A 129 15.53 2.02 -14.75
C ALA A 129 16.72 2.56 -15.58
N THR A 130 16.69 2.43 -16.91
CA THR A 130 17.90 2.58 -17.74
C THR A 130 17.79 3.61 -18.86
N LYS A 131 16.58 4.03 -19.24
CA LYS A 131 16.39 4.79 -20.48
C LYS A 131 16.40 6.31 -20.31
N ASP A 132 15.71 6.84 -19.30
CA ASP A 132 15.46 8.27 -19.18
C ASP A 132 15.36 8.72 -17.72
N ILE A 133 16.33 9.54 -17.29
CA ILE A 133 16.39 10.07 -15.93
C ILE A 133 15.21 11.01 -15.61
N HIS A 134 14.59 11.63 -16.61
CA HIS A 134 13.42 12.49 -16.37
C HIS A 134 12.18 11.69 -15.91
N LYS A 135 12.19 10.37 -16.10
CA LYS A 135 11.15 9.45 -15.60
C LYS A 135 11.40 8.95 -14.19
N HIS A 136 12.55 9.28 -13.61
CA HIS A 136 12.83 9.04 -12.20
C HIS A 136 12.29 10.23 -11.40
N LEU A 137 11.16 10.02 -10.73
CA LEU A 137 10.70 10.98 -9.75
C LEU A 137 11.67 10.97 -8.56
N PRO A 138 12.05 12.15 -8.02
CA PRO A 138 12.80 12.20 -6.78
C PRO A 138 12.09 11.43 -5.67
N PHE A 139 12.85 10.72 -4.84
CA PHE A 139 12.31 9.86 -3.78
C PHE A 139 11.34 10.58 -2.82
N ILE A 140 11.50 11.89 -2.65
CA ILE A 140 10.61 12.74 -1.84
C ILE A 140 9.16 12.84 -2.36
N TYR A 141 8.87 12.46 -3.60
CA TYR A 141 7.50 12.37 -4.15
C TYR A 141 6.82 11.02 -3.87
N ASN A 142 7.51 10.07 -3.25
CA ASN A 142 6.94 8.80 -2.82
C ASN A 142 7.79 8.24 -1.66
N LEU A 143 7.93 9.03 -0.59
CA LEU A 143 8.80 8.70 0.53
C LEU A 143 8.18 7.59 1.37
N SER A 144 8.76 6.40 1.35
CA SER A 144 8.35 5.29 2.22
C SER A 144 8.55 5.65 3.70
N SER A 145 7.46 5.60 4.47
CA SER A 145 7.42 5.97 5.89
C SER A 145 7.76 4.83 6.86
N ILE A 146 8.02 3.63 6.34
CA ILE A 146 8.19 2.40 7.13
C ILE A 146 9.66 1.97 7.13
N SER A 147 10.02 1.14 8.10
CA SER A 147 11.30 0.47 8.38
C SER A 147 12.15 -0.03 7.19
N ILE A 148 11.60 -0.08 5.98
CA ILE A 148 12.36 -0.36 4.75
C ILE A 148 13.28 0.82 4.41
N TYR A 149 12.88 2.07 4.67
CA TYR A 149 13.80 3.21 4.67
C TYR A 149 14.58 3.27 5.99
N SER A 150 15.41 2.25 6.20
CA SER A 150 16.29 2.11 7.36
C SER A 150 17.40 3.18 7.42
N TYR A 151 17.53 4.02 6.38
CA TYR A 151 18.63 4.97 6.26
C TYR A 151 18.34 6.31 6.95
N LEU A 152 18.20 6.26 8.28
CA LEU A 152 17.95 7.41 9.15
C LEU A 152 18.89 8.62 8.89
N PRO A 153 20.20 8.45 8.60
CA PRO A 153 21.05 9.58 8.23
C PRO A 153 20.55 10.36 7.00
N ALA A 154 20.13 9.67 5.94
CA ALA A 154 19.60 10.32 4.76
C ALA A 154 18.24 10.95 5.02
N PHE A 155 17.38 10.32 5.84
CA PHE A 155 16.16 10.96 6.30
C PHE A 155 16.44 12.27 7.04
N LYS A 156 17.40 12.30 7.98
CA LYS A 156 17.75 13.53 8.70
C LYS A 156 18.29 14.62 7.77
N ALA A 157 18.98 14.25 6.71
CA ALA A 157 19.53 15.19 5.74
C ALA A 157 18.49 15.71 4.73
N PHE A 158 17.57 14.86 4.27
CA PHE A 158 16.71 15.14 3.11
C PHE A 158 15.20 15.01 3.39
N GLY A 159 14.80 14.34 4.46
CA GLY A 159 13.41 14.04 4.82
C GLY A 159 12.57 15.29 5.10
N ALA A 160 13.18 16.40 5.51
CA ALA A 160 12.50 17.70 5.63
C ALA A 160 11.95 18.21 4.28
N ASN A 161 12.48 17.72 3.16
CA ASN A 161 12.02 18.07 1.80
C ASN A 161 10.95 17.10 1.28
N ALA A 162 10.43 16.20 2.11
CA ALA A 162 9.37 15.28 1.71
C ALA A 162 8.15 16.05 1.16
N LYS A 163 7.65 15.60 0.00
CA LYS A 163 6.45 16.13 -0.65
C LYS A 163 5.27 15.17 -0.55
N VAL A 164 5.53 13.87 -0.59
CA VAL A 164 4.53 12.81 -0.38
C VAL A 164 5.13 11.74 0.51
N VAL A 165 4.36 11.30 1.49
CA VAL A 165 4.67 10.17 2.36
C VAL A 165 3.82 8.99 1.96
N HIS A 166 4.41 7.80 1.89
CA HIS A 166 3.73 6.56 1.56
C HIS A 166 3.85 5.59 2.74
N PHE A 167 2.71 5.27 3.35
CA PHE A 167 2.60 4.36 4.48
C PHE A 167 2.60 2.89 4.02
N LEU A 168 3.74 2.46 3.47
CA LEU A 168 3.98 1.08 3.03
C LEU A 168 3.78 0.05 4.17
N GLY A 169 3.89 -1.24 3.89
CA GLY A 169 3.81 -2.27 4.93
C GLY A 169 2.38 -2.60 5.39
N LYS A 170 2.29 -3.51 6.37
CA LYS A 170 1.02 -4.13 6.77
C LYS A 170 0.14 -3.22 7.63
N VAL A 171 0.76 -2.41 8.47
CA VAL A 171 0.05 -1.53 9.41
C VAL A 171 -0.12 -0.17 8.75
N LYS A 172 -1.38 0.21 8.52
CA LYS A 172 -1.75 1.47 7.87
C LYS A 172 -2.09 2.53 8.91
N PRO A 173 -2.12 3.83 8.56
CA PRO A 173 -2.40 4.90 9.51
C PRO A 173 -3.70 4.70 10.30
N TRP A 174 -4.75 4.21 9.65
CA TRP A 174 -6.05 3.92 10.24
C TRP A 174 -6.08 2.72 11.21
N ASN A 175 -5.03 1.90 11.24
CA ASN A 175 -4.91 0.80 12.20
C ASN A 175 -4.35 1.26 13.56
N TYR A 176 -3.86 2.49 13.66
CA TYR A 176 -3.36 3.05 14.91
C TYR A 176 -4.49 3.65 15.76
N THR A 177 -4.30 3.74 17.07
CA THR A 177 -5.22 4.48 17.95
C THR A 177 -4.70 5.91 18.12
N TYR A 178 -5.58 6.90 18.05
CA TYR A 178 -5.20 8.31 18.13
C TYR A 178 -5.87 9.00 19.32
N ASP A 179 -5.05 9.65 20.15
CA ASP A 179 -5.53 10.48 21.23
C ASP A 179 -5.68 11.92 20.76
N SER A 180 -6.94 12.31 20.49
CA SER A 180 -7.29 13.66 20.06
C SER A 180 -6.95 14.77 21.08
N THR A 181 -6.78 14.43 22.35
CA THR A 181 -6.44 15.40 23.40
C THR A 181 -4.95 15.73 23.37
N THR A 182 -4.11 14.69 23.31
CA THR A 182 -2.64 14.87 23.25
C THR A 182 -2.12 15.07 21.83
N LYS A 183 -2.97 14.87 20.81
CA LYS A 183 -2.63 14.88 19.38
C LYS A 183 -1.53 13.88 19.01
N THR A 184 -1.56 12.71 19.63
CA THR A 184 -0.54 11.67 19.42
C THR A 184 -1.17 10.31 19.14
N VAL A 185 -0.57 9.58 18.20
CA VAL A 185 -0.80 8.16 18.04
C VAL A 185 -0.32 7.39 19.27
N LYS A 186 -1.17 6.52 19.78
CA LYS A 186 -0.83 5.53 20.82
C LYS A 186 -0.33 4.27 20.11
N GLY A 187 0.97 4.01 20.24
CA GLY A 187 1.59 2.74 19.89
C GLY A 187 2.02 2.01 21.16
N ASP A 188 2.11 0.67 21.10
CA ASP A 188 2.83 -0.07 22.12
C ASP A 188 4.27 0.47 22.16
N ALA A 189 4.78 0.83 23.32
CA ALA A 189 6.09 1.48 23.48
C ALA A 189 7.29 0.62 23.01
N HIS A 190 7.03 -0.59 22.49
CA HIS A 190 7.97 -1.54 21.92
C HIS A 190 7.92 -1.66 20.40
N ASP A 191 7.02 -0.96 19.71
CA ASP A 191 6.96 -1.03 18.25
C ASP A 191 8.07 -0.16 17.61
N GLN A 192 9.26 -0.73 17.50
CA GLN A 192 10.46 -0.14 16.87
C GLN A 192 10.27 0.18 15.38
N THR A 193 9.10 -0.12 14.78
CA THR A 193 8.79 0.17 13.37
C THR A 193 8.33 1.61 13.13
N LEU A 194 7.96 2.34 14.19
CA LEU A 194 7.54 3.75 14.12
C LEU A 194 8.75 4.69 14.03
N ILE A 195 9.41 4.73 12.86
CA ILE A 195 10.60 5.57 12.67
C ILE A 195 10.24 7.08 12.65
N HIS A 196 9.01 7.44 12.25
CA HIS A 196 8.56 8.83 12.09
C HIS A 196 7.10 9.05 12.52
N PRO A 197 6.81 9.12 13.84
CA PRO A 197 5.44 9.32 14.35
C PRO A 197 4.83 10.66 13.91
N GLU A 198 5.65 11.65 13.52
CA GLU A 198 5.20 12.95 13.02
C GLU A 198 4.26 12.83 11.81
N PHE A 199 4.55 11.92 10.87
CA PHE A 199 3.70 11.74 9.69
C PHE A 199 2.38 11.07 10.02
N LEU A 200 2.38 10.11 10.95
CA LEU A 200 1.15 9.48 11.43
C LEU A 200 0.29 10.47 12.22
N ASN A 201 0.90 11.27 13.09
CA ASN A 201 0.17 12.32 13.82
C ASN A 201 -0.47 13.33 12.87
N LEU A 202 0.24 13.73 11.80
CA LEU A 202 -0.31 14.61 10.77
C LEU A 202 -1.46 13.97 10.00
N TRP A 203 -1.33 12.70 9.61
CA TRP A 203 -2.41 11.94 8.96
C TRP A 203 -3.67 11.93 9.82
N TRP A 204 -3.52 11.64 11.12
CA TRP A 204 -4.62 11.64 12.07
C TRP A 204 -5.18 13.04 12.32
N GLU A 205 -4.36 14.08 12.37
CA GLU A 205 -4.83 15.46 12.49
C GLU A 205 -5.70 15.85 11.28
N ILE A 206 -5.29 15.50 10.06
CA ILE A 206 -6.10 15.73 8.85
C ILE A 206 -7.39 14.92 8.91
N TYR A 207 -7.31 13.63 9.20
CA TYR A 207 -8.49 12.75 9.30
C TYR A 207 -9.50 13.30 10.30
N THR A 208 -9.06 13.57 11.53
CA THR A 208 -9.95 14.06 12.61
C THR A 208 -10.52 15.44 12.33
N SER A 209 -9.74 16.35 11.75
CA SER A 209 -10.16 17.74 11.54
C SER A 209 -10.93 18.00 10.24
N ARG A 210 -10.88 17.08 9.26
CA ARG A 210 -11.50 17.26 7.94
C ARG A 210 -12.44 16.14 7.54
N ILE A 211 -12.08 14.89 7.81
CA ILE A 211 -12.80 13.72 7.30
C ILE A 211 -13.81 13.19 8.31
N LEU A 212 -13.45 13.12 9.58
CA LEU A 212 -14.32 12.58 10.63
C LEU A 212 -15.65 13.35 10.70
N THR A 213 -15.61 14.68 10.64
CA THR A 213 -16.83 15.51 10.63
C THR A 213 -17.74 15.13 9.46
N LEU A 214 -17.19 14.97 8.25
CA LEU A 214 -17.96 14.56 7.08
C LEU A 214 -18.55 13.15 7.23
N LEU A 215 -17.80 12.23 7.84
CA LEU A 215 -18.27 10.88 8.13
C LEU A 215 -19.42 10.86 9.12
N THR A 216 -19.35 11.66 10.19
CA THR A 216 -20.41 11.80 11.19
C THR A 216 -21.66 12.45 10.58
N GLU A 217 -21.50 13.55 9.83
CA GLU A 217 -22.62 14.24 9.15
C GLU A 217 -23.39 13.33 8.19
N HIS A 218 -22.70 12.40 7.53
CA HIS A 218 -23.31 11.46 6.59
C HIS A 218 -23.68 10.12 7.25
N GLY A 219 -23.64 10.03 8.59
CA GLY A 219 -24.06 8.88 9.38
C GLY A 219 -23.22 7.62 9.16
N VAL A 220 -21.99 7.77 8.67
CA VAL A 220 -21.06 6.65 8.46
C VAL A 220 -20.45 6.21 9.77
N VAL A 221 -20.12 7.17 10.65
CA VAL A 221 -19.60 6.93 12.00
C VAL A 221 -20.60 7.51 13.01
N LYS A 222 -20.89 6.76 14.08
CA LYS A 222 -21.78 7.22 15.16
C LYS A 222 -20.95 7.90 16.26
N ASP A 223 -21.46 9.05 16.72
CA ASP A 223 -21.02 9.91 17.83
C ASP A 223 -19.74 9.47 18.61
N THR A 224 -18.62 10.15 18.38
CA THR A 224 -17.31 9.82 18.96
C THR A 224 -17.05 10.61 20.23
N SER A 225 -17.70 10.23 21.33
CA SER A 225 -17.39 10.81 22.65
C SER A 225 -16.09 10.21 23.21
N THR A 226 -15.00 10.99 23.09
CA THR A 226 -13.68 10.80 23.70
C THR A 226 -12.86 9.58 23.24
N GLY A 227 -12.05 9.80 22.20
CA GLY A 227 -11.02 8.88 21.71
C GLY A 227 -11.49 8.09 20.49
N LEU A 228 -10.81 8.24 19.35
CA LEU A 228 -11.06 7.44 18.16
C LEU A 228 -10.29 6.14 18.30
N LYS A 229 -11.03 5.04 18.40
CA LYS A 229 -10.41 3.72 18.39
C LYS A 229 -10.02 3.37 16.95
N ALA A 230 -8.87 2.71 16.80
CA ALA A 230 -8.46 2.12 15.52
C ALA A 230 -9.58 1.29 14.88
N GLU A 231 -10.38 0.62 15.70
CA GLU A 231 -11.52 -0.20 15.29
C GLU A 231 -12.58 0.59 14.52
N GLU A 232 -12.93 1.81 14.95
CA GLU A 232 -13.97 2.64 14.31
C GLU A 232 -13.51 3.19 12.95
N VAL A 233 -12.22 3.58 12.87
CA VAL A 233 -11.63 4.07 11.63
C VAL A 233 -11.34 2.90 10.68
N THR A 234 -10.84 1.79 11.20
CA THR A 234 -10.63 0.56 10.43
C THR A 234 -11.95 -0.02 9.93
N GLU A 235 -13.05 0.07 10.68
CA GLU A 235 -14.39 -0.31 10.19
C GLU A 235 -14.86 0.61 9.06
N ALA A 236 -14.74 1.93 9.25
CA ALA A 236 -15.07 2.90 8.20
C ALA A 236 -14.24 2.70 6.92
N VAL A 237 -12.95 2.37 7.06
CA VAL A 237 -12.02 2.10 5.95
C VAL A 237 -12.20 0.68 5.39
N SER A 238 -12.52 -0.32 6.21
CA SER A 238 -12.73 -1.70 5.75
C SER A 238 -14.04 -1.83 4.97
N HIS A 239 -15.03 -0.96 5.18
CA HIS A 239 -16.14 -0.82 4.23
C HIS A 239 -15.70 -0.34 2.82
N MET A 240 -14.42 0.01 2.61
CA MET A 240 -13.80 0.29 1.30
C MET A 240 -12.94 -0.86 0.75
N CYS A 241 -12.52 -1.81 1.58
CA CYS A 241 -11.74 -2.99 1.16
C CYS A 241 -12.61 -4.23 1.29
N ILE A 242 -12.65 -5.07 0.25
CA ILE A 242 -13.42 -6.33 0.29
C ILE A 242 -13.07 -7.10 1.56
N ALA A 243 -14.11 -7.60 2.22
CA ALA A 243 -14.05 -8.41 3.43
C ALA A 243 -12.83 -9.34 3.39
N ALA A 244 -11.94 -9.18 4.38
CA ALA A 244 -10.83 -10.11 4.58
C ALA A 244 -11.40 -11.53 4.58
N ALA A 245 -10.88 -12.38 3.70
CA ALA A 245 -11.20 -13.79 3.69
C ALA A 245 -11.02 -14.36 5.10
N ALA A 246 -11.91 -15.28 5.48
CA ALA A 246 -11.86 -15.97 6.77
C ALA A 246 -10.44 -16.48 7.06
N PRO A 247 -10.00 -16.48 8.32
CA PRO A 247 -8.66 -16.92 8.68
C PRO A 247 -8.40 -18.32 8.11
N PRO A 248 -7.25 -18.55 7.46
CA PRO A 248 -6.95 -19.85 6.89
C PRO A 248 -6.98 -20.92 7.99
N PRO A 249 -7.46 -22.14 7.67
CA PRO A 249 -7.42 -23.23 8.62
C PRO A 249 -5.99 -23.45 9.09
N SER A 250 -5.83 -23.74 10.38
CA SER A 250 -4.53 -24.04 11.00
C SER A 250 -3.78 -25.07 10.16
N PRO A 251 -2.55 -24.78 9.71
CA PRO A 251 -1.82 -25.67 8.83
C PRO A 251 -1.54 -27.01 9.52
N PRO A 252 -1.50 -28.12 8.75
CA PRO A 252 -1.20 -29.43 9.30
C PRO A 252 0.17 -29.45 9.99
N SER A 253 0.30 -30.24 11.05
CA SER A 253 1.56 -30.41 11.79
C SER A 253 2.61 -31.03 10.87
N ILE A 254 3.60 -30.24 10.49
CA ILE A 254 4.71 -30.63 9.61
C ILE A 254 5.71 -31.47 10.41
N SER A 255 6.26 -32.52 9.79
CA SER A 255 7.30 -33.34 10.42
C SER A 255 8.61 -32.56 10.62
N SER A 256 9.47 -32.99 11.55
CA SER A 256 10.75 -32.32 11.81
C SER A 256 11.72 -32.36 10.62
N GLU A 257 11.64 -33.41 9.80
CA GLU A 257 12.50 -33.56 8.61
C GLU A 257 12.07 -32.60 7.51
N GLU A 258 10.78 -32.55 7.20
CA GLU A 258 10.20 -31.65 6.21
C GLU A 258 10.36 -30.17 6.61
N ARG A 259 10.27 -29.88 7.92
CA ARG A 259 10.59 -28.55 8.46
C ARG A 259 12.06 -28.17 8.22
N ARG A 260 13.01 -29.11 8.33
CA ARG A 260 14.43 -28.84 8.07
C ARG A 260 14.69 -28.56 6.60
N GLU A 261 14.08 -29.33 5.69
CA GLU A 261 14.20 -29.11 4.24
C GLU A 261 13.67 -27.73 3.83
N ARG A 262 12.52 -27.31 4.39
CA ARG A 262 11.98 -25.97 4.16
C ARG A 262 12.91 -24.88 4.67
N TRP A 263 13.59 -25.10 5.79
CA TRP A 263 14.60 -24.18 6.30
C TRP A 263 15.80 -24.07 5.34
N GLU A 264 16.30 -25.19 4.83
CA GLU A 264 17.42 -25.25 3.88
C GLU A 264 17.08 -24.58 2.53
N GLN A 265 15.80 -24.55 2.16
CA GLN A 265 15.28 -23.90 0.95
C GLN A 265 14.85 -22.43 1.16
N GLY A 266 15.05 -21.87 2.35
CA GLY A 266 14.70 -20.48 2.65
C GLY A 266 13.21 -20.22 2.90
N GLN A 267 12.40 -21.27 3.08
CA GLN A 267 10.96 -21.20 3.37
C GLN A 267 10.68 -21.35 4.88
N VAL A 268 11.37 -20.55 5.69
CA VAL A 268 11.32 -20.63 7.16
C VAL A 268 9.98 -20.08 7.69
N ASP A 269 9.38 -20.75 8.68
CA ASP A 269 8.13 -20.32 9.31
C ASP A 269 8.38 -19.32 10.44
N TYR A 270 8.75 -18.10 10.06
CA TYR A 270 9.13 -17.03 11.00
C TYR A 270 8.01 -16.60 11.97
N MET A 271 6.75 -16.94 11.68
CA MET A 271 5.59 -16.56 12.50
C MET A 271 5.02 -17.72 13.32
N GLY A 272 5.44 -18.96 13.08
CA GLY A 272 4.97 -20.13 13.80
C GLY A 272 6.12 -20.88 14.47
N ALA A 273 6.42 -22.06 13.95
CA ALA A 273 7.31 -23.02 14.60
C ALA A 273 8.77 -22.54 14.66
N ASP A 274 9.18 -21.68 13.72
CA ASP A 274 10.51 -21.08 13.60
C ASP A 274 10.54 -19.61 14.05
N SER A 275 9.54 -19.17 14.82
CA SER A 275 9.52 -17.82 15.38
C SER A 275 10.68 -17.55 16.33
N TYR A 276 11.05 -16.27 16.41
CA TYR A 276 12.11 -15.79 17.29
C TYR A 276 11.93 -16.25 18.73
N ASP A 277 10.70 -16.17 19.26
CA ASP A 277 10.39 -16.56 20.64
C ASP A 277 10.69 -18.04 20.90
N ASN A 278 10.37 -18.91 19.94
CA ASN A 278 10.63 -20.35 20.04
C ASN A 278 12.13 -20.67 19.94
N ILE A 279 12.87 -19.96 19.07
CA ILE A 279 14.32 -20.10 18.94
C ILE A 279 15.00 -19.60 20.22
N LYS A 280 14.60 -18.43 20.72
CA LYS A 280 15.13 -17.82 21.93
C LYS A 280 14.91 -18.72 23.15
N LYS A 281 13.70 -19.26 23.31
CA LYS A 281 13.37 -20.21 24.37
C LYS A 281 14.23 -21.48 24.33
N LYS A 282 14.53 -22.01 23.13
CA LYS A 282 15.44 -23.17 22.98
C LYS A 282 16.88 -22.83 23.34
N LEU A 283 17.39 -21.67 22.89
CA LEU A 283 18.75 -21.23 23.20
C LEU A 283 18.92 -21.01 24.70
N ASP A 284 17.95 -20.35 25.34
CA ASP A 284 17.97 -20.08 26.78
C ASP A 284 17.90 -21.38 27.60
N ALA A 285 17.20 -22.41 27.11
CA ALA A 285 17.17 -23.74 27.74
C ALA A 285 18.46 -24.56 27.54
N TYR A 286 19.27 -24.25 26.51
CA TYR A 286 20.53 -24.94 26.23
C TYR A 286 21.74 -24.29 26.93
N LEU A 287 21.58 -23.04 27.39
CA LEU A 287 22.60 -22.24 28.06
C LEU A 287 22.49 -22.25 29.60
N GLN A 288 21.64 -23.10 30.16
CA GLN A 288 21.56 -23.45 31.58
C GLN A 288 22.30 -24.76 31.86
#